data_AF-A0A4S4CES8-F1
#
_entry.id   AF-A0A4S4CES8-F1
#
_cell.length_a   1.000
_cell.length_b   1.000
_cell.length_c   1.000
_cell.angle_alpha   90.00
_cell.angle_beta   90.00
_cell.angle_gamma   90.00
#
_symmetry.space_group_name_H-M   'P 1'
#
loop_
_entity.id
_entity.type
_entity.pdbx_description
1 polymer ?
#
loop_
_entity_poly.entity_id
_entity_poly.type
_entity_poly.pdbx_seq_one_letter_code
_entity_poly.pdbx_strand_id
1 'polypeptide(L)'
;MAAPLFPARRVHRALLRAGAYGAWQGGTGGPEIGLTLPVDDLPTLERVLATLGSTRATLIIPAAQAAAWTDALHRATRAGHEVAGAGPPTPLGALDIAVGQPVQSWDATTLNLSHRDLRTLRDRGVNPLPVPGEQAQPGRTLRIQPEDLTTTLADLKARGYRPLPVRDLPGLRRATLRDLLVYTYGQTVEANFTQAHHVIDLTSRPDAVMRVAPLPDAPAPLPLPRNTPTAELHLDSARLVSLATRSQLGTYRAYQRSLKDVGVALRERPELAAAQAVFAVTLFYGPLEQAGFTLLDLPPARARLYGLGFRVLRLVHGTVRPPSVKAPKMAWMPREEFVRRFG
;
A
#
# COMPACT_ATOMS: atom_id res chain seq x y z
N MET A 1 12.20 -28.43 25.82
CA MET A 1 12.15 -27.65 24.57
C MET A 1 10.85 -26.85 24.56
N ALA A 2 10.90 -25.56 24.90
CA ALA A 2 9.74 -24.68 24.83
C ALA A 2 9.45 -24.36 23.36
N ALA A 3 8.26 -24.71 22.87
CA ALA A 3 7.80 -24.30 21.55
C ALA A 3 7.75 -22.76 21.49
N PRO A 4 8.19 -22.12 20.40
CA PRO A 4 8.08 -20.68 20.29
C PRO A 4 6.59 -20.31 20.23
N LEU A 5 6.09 -19.72 21.30
CA LEU A 5 4.77 -19.09 21.36
C LEU A 5 4.80 -17.90 20.39
N PHE A 6 4.42 -18.13 19.14
CA PHE A 6 4.02 -17.03 18.28
C PHE A 6 2.85 -16.33 18.97
N PRO A 7 2.93 -15.01 19.24
CA PRO A 7 1.86 -14.32 19.96
C PRO A 7 0.57 -14.49 19.16
N ALA A 8 -0.50 -14.99 19.80
CA ALA A 8 -1.75 -15.43 19.15
C ALA A 8 -2.31 -14.42 18.13
N ARG A 9 -2.09 -13.12 18.37
CA ARG A 9 -2.45 -12.01 17.47
C ARG A 9 -1.75 -12.07 16.10
N ARG A 10 -0.49 -12.50 16.01
CA ARG A 10 0.24 -12.64 14.74
C ARG A 10 -0.32 -13.78 13.89
N VAL A 11 -0.60 -14.93 14.50
CA VAL A 11 -1.22 -16.08 13.83
C VAL A 11 -2.61 -15.71 13.33
N HIS A 12 -3.41 -15.04 14.17
CA HIS A 12 -4.73 -14.56 13.80
C HIS A 12 -4.70 -13.61 12.58
N ARG A 13 -3.81 -12.61 12.60
CA ARG A 13 -3.63 -11.70 11.44
C ARG A 13 -3.16 -12.42 10.20
N ALA A 14 -2.30 -13.43 10.32
CA ALA A 14 -1.85 -14.25 9.19
C ALA A 14 -3.02 -15.05 8.60
N LEU A 15 -3.89 -15.63 9.43
CA LEU A 15 -5.10 -16.34 8.99
C LEU A 15 -6.06 -15.42 8.24
N LEU A 16 -6.33 -14.22 8.77
CA LEU A 16 -7.17 -13.23 8.09
C LEU A 16 -6.58 -12.83 6.73
N ARG A 17 -5.26 -12.57 6.67
CA ARG A 17 -4.57 -12.29 5.41
C ARG A 17 -4.60 -13.45 4.43
N ALA A 18 -4.70 -14.69 4.91
CA ALA A 18 -4.85 -15.87 4.06
C ALA A 18 -6.31 -16.11 3.59
N GLY A 19 -7.26 -15.27 3.99
CA GLY A 19 -8.68 -15.42 3.63
C GLY A 19 -9.49 -16.29 4.57
N ALA A 20 -8.96 -16.63 5.75
CA ALA A 20 -9.75 -17.34 6.75
C ALA A 20 -11.03 -16.55 7.07
N TYR A 21 -12.15 -17.27 7.23
CA TYR A 21 -13.47 -16.71 7.53
C TYR A 21 -14.02 -15.75 6.48
N GLY A 22 -13.51 -15.82 5.23
CA GLY A 22 -13.97 -14.94 4.16
C GLY A 22 -13.45 -13.51 4.27
N ALA A 23 -12.40 -13.28 5.08
CA ALA A 23 -11.81 -11.96 5.30
C ALA A 23 -11.57 -11.21 3.98
N TRP A 24 -11.88 -9.92 3.99
CA TRP A 24 -11.64 -9.05 2.86
C TRP A 24 -10.15 -8.75 2.68
N GLN A 25 -9.77 -8.55 1.43
CA GLN A 25 -8.48 -8.02 1.00
C GLN A 25 -8.73 -6.68 0.33
N GLY A 26 -7.85 -5.71 0.61
CA GLY A 26 -7.90 -4.37 0.00
C GLY A 26 -7.95 -4.41 -1.53
N GLY A 27 -8.40 -3.30 -2.10
CA GLY A 27 -8.63 -3.12 -3.53
C GLY A 27 -7.37 -2.93 -4.39
N THR A 28 -7.61 -2.47 -5.61
CA THR A 28 -6.60 -2.23 -6.65
C THR A 28 -5.95 -0.85 -6.50
N GLY A 29 -4.74 -0.68 -7.06
CA GLY A 29 -3.83 0.43 -6.75
C GLY A 29 -4.20 1.84 -7.28
N GLY A 30 -5.46 2.27 -7.20
CA GLY A 30 -5.87 3.65 -7.49
C GLY A 30 -5.70 4.65 -6.34
N PRO A 31 -6.04 5.94 -6.56
CA PRO A 31 -5.95 6.95 -5.49
C PRO A 31 -6.87 6.64 -4.31
N GLU A 32 -7.80 5.71 -4.48
CA GLU A 32 -8.72 5.27 -3.45
C GLU A 32 -7.99 4.56 -2.29
N ILE A 33 -8.37 4.92 -1.07
CA ILE A 33 -7.88 4.30 0.17
C ILE A 33 -9.05 4.03 1.10
N GLY A 34 -9.09 2.83 1.69
CA GLY A 34 -10.20 2.43 2.57
C GLY A 34 -9.96 3.00 3.96
N LEU A 35 -10.78 3.96 4.37
CA LEU A 35 -10.63 4.59 5.66
C LEU A 35 -11.46 3.87 6.73
N THR A 36 -10.80 3.40 7.78
CA THR A 36 -11.46 2.79 8.95
C THR A 36 -11.22 3.62 10.21
N LEU A 37 -12.28 3.85 10.99
CA LEU A 37 -12.28 4.69 12.18
C LEU A 37 -12.92 3.95 13.35
N PRO A 38 -12.17 3.52 14.38
CA PRO A 38 -12.75 3.03 15.62
C PRO A 38 -13.44 4.17 16.36
N VAL A 39 -14.64 3.89 16.89
CA VAL A 39 -15.43 4.87 17.64
C VAL A 39 -15.99 4.21 18.89
N ASP A 40 -15.47 4.61 20.05
CA ASP A 40 -15.76 3.96 21.33
C ASP A 40 -16.90 4.62 22.12
N ASP A 41 -17.30 5.83 21.77
CA ASP A 41 -18.40 6.56 22.41
C ASP A 41 -19.21 7.45 21.45
N LEU A 42 -20.44 7.82 21.85
CA LEU A 42 -21.34 8.65 21.06
C LEU A 42 -20.80 10.08 20.81
N PRO A 43 -20.25 10.82 21.80
CA PRO A 43 -19.64 12.12 21.54
C PRO A 43 -18.53 12.07 20.48
N THR A 44 -17.75 10.99 20.46
CA THR A 44 -16.70 10.75 19.47
C THR A 44 -17.30 10.44 18.10
N LEU A 45 -18.39 9.67 18.03
CA LEU A 45 -19.12 9.45 16.78
C LEU A 45 -19.57 10.78 16.16
N GLU A 46 -20.17 11.66 16.95
CA GLU A 46 -20.67 12.94 16.46
C GLU A 46 -19.55 13.87 15.99
N ARG A 47 -18.43 13.94 16.74
CA ARG A 47 -17.24 14.68 16.31
C ARG A 47 -16.67 14.12 15.01
N VAL A 48 -16.52 12.80 14.90
CA VAL A 48 -16.01 12.13 13.69
C VAL A 48 -16.89 12.44 12.48
N LEU A 49 -18.21 12.35 12.61
CA LEU A 49 -19.14 12.67 11.52
C LEU A 49 -19.05 14.13 11.10
N ALA A 50 -18.94 15.06 12.06
CA ALA A 50 -18.75 16.48 11.77
C ALA A 50 -17.42 16.74 11.03
N THR A 51 -16.32 16.12 11.46
CA THR A 51 -15.00 16.26 10.83
C THR A 51 -14.93 15.66 9.44
N LEU A 52 -15.59 14.52 9.22
CA LEU A 52 -15.63 13.85 7.92
C LEU A 52 -16.33 14.71 6.86
N GLY A 53 -17.39 15.43 7.24
CA GLY A 53 -18.18 16.27 6.33
C GLY A 53 -18.72 15.44 5.18
N SER A 54 -18.28 15.73 3.94
CA SER A 54 -18.64 14.96 2.74
C SER A 54 -17.77 13.71 2.50
N THR A 55 -16.73 13.49 3.30
CA THR A 55 -15.81 12.36 3.16
C THR A 55 -16.43 11.12 3.78
N ARG A 56 -16.61 10.05 3.00
CA ARG A 56 -17.19 8.80 3.48
C ARG A 56 -16.10 7.86 4.01
N ALA A 57 -16.44 7.04 5.01
CA ALA A 57 -15.50 6.14 5.68
C ALA A 57 -16.24 4.93 6.28
N THR A 58 -15.49 3.94 6.74
CA THR A 58 -16.00 2.81 7.53
C THR A 58 -15.83 3.10 9.02
N LEU A 59 -16.95 3.24 9.73
CA LEU A 59 -17.00 3.43 11.18
C LEU A 59 -17.04 2.07 11.85
N ILE A 60 -16.09 1.80 12.75
CA ILE A 60 -16.01 0.56 13.51
C ILE A 60 -16.67 0.80 14.88
N ILE A 61 -17.81 0.16 15.08
CA ILE A 61 -18.71 0.40 16.22
C ILE A 61 -18.74 -0.83 17.13
N PRO A 62 -18.50 -0.69 18.45
CA PRO A 62 -18.71 -1.76 19.41
C PRO A 62 -20.17 -2.22 19.39
N ALA A 63 -20.42 -3.49 19.07
CA ALA A 63 -21.77 -4.01 18.88
C ALA A 63 -22.67 -3.86 20.13
N ALA A 64 -22.06 -3.89 21.32
CA ALA A 64 -22.75 -3.68 22.59
C ALA A 64 -23.37 -2.28 22.75
N GLN A 65 -22.84 -1.28 22.03
CA GLN A 65 -23.29 0.11 22.15
C GLN A 65 -24.29 0.51 21.06
N ALA A 66 -24.47 -0.34 20.03
CA ALA A 66 -25.23 -0.01 18.84
C ALA A 66 -26.66 0.46 19.12
N ALA A 67 -27.39 -0.23 20.02
CA ALA A 67 -28.77 0.10 20.36
C ALA A 67 -28.91 1.51 20.94
N ALA A 68 -27.96 1.94 21.77
CA ALA A 68 -27.96 3.26 22.38
C ALA A 68 -27.67 4.39 21.37
N TRP A 69 -27.07 4.07 20.22
CA TRP A 69 -26.63 5.05 19.21
C TRP A 69 -27.45 4.99 17.92
N THR A 70 -28.62 4.36 17.96
CA THR A 70 -29.47 4.08 16.78
C THR A 70 -29.66 5.31 15.89
N ASP A 71 -30.02 6.46 16.44
CA ASP A 71 -30.26 7.66 15.63
C ASP A 71 -28.98 8.19 14.97
N ALA A 72 -27.86 8.17 15.68
CA ALA A 72 -26.58 8.63 15.15
C ALA A 72 -26.05 7.68 14.06
N LEU A 73 -26.21 6.36 14.26
CA LEU A 73 -25.83 5.35 13.28
C LEU A 73 -26.70 5.41 12.02
N HIS A 74 -28.02 5.64 12.15
CA HIS A 74 -28.89 5.89 11.01
C HIS A 74 -28.51 7.15 10.23
N ARG A 75 -28.12 8.24 10.90
CA ARG A 75 -27.62 9.44 10.22
C ARG A 75 -26.33 9.15 9.47
N ALA A 76 -25.40 8.43 10.10
CA ALA A 76 -24.14 8.06 9.46
C ALA A 76 -24.37 7.21 8.19
N THR A 77 -25.25 6.22 8.24
CA THR A 77 -25.53 5.37 7.08
C THR A 77 -26.24 6.13 5.95
N ARG A 78 -27.18 7.02 6.28
CA ARG A 78 -27.82 7.91 5.28
C ARG A 78 -26.83 8.89 4.64
N ALA A 79 -25.79 9.31 5.36
CA ALA A 79 -24.69 10.10 4.82
C ALA A 79 -23.70 9.26 3.98
N GLY A 80 -23.94 7.96 3.84
CA GLY A 80 -23.14 7.05 2.99
C GLY A 80 -21.90 6.48 3.68
N HIS A 81 -21.79 6.59 5.00
CA HIS A 81 -20.75 5.87 5.76
C HIS A 81 -21.08 4.37 5.81
N GLU A 82 -20.04 3.55 5.76
CA GLU A 82 -20.16 2.12 6.08
C GLU A 82 -20.07 1.97 7.61
N VAL A 83 -20.88 1.09 8.19
CA VAL A 83 -20.73 0.68 9.58
C VAL A 83 -20.25 -0.76 9.61
N ALA A 84 -19.15 -0.99 10.33
CA ALA A 84 -18.61 -2.30 10.66
C ALA A 84 -18.73 -2.53 12.17
N GLY A 85 -19.03 -3.76 12.58
CA GLY A 85 -19.09 -4.09 14.00
C GLY A 85 -17.72 -4.42 14.59
N ALA A 86 -17.59 -4.25 15.90
CA ALA A 86 -16.45 -4.72 16.69
C ALA A 86 -16.93 -5.39 17.98
N GLY A 87 -16.06 -6.23 18.54
CA GLY A 87 -16.32 -6.99 19.76
C GLY A 87 -17.07 -8.30 19.51
N PRO A 88 -17.61 -8.92 20.57
CA PRO A 88 -18.38 -10.15 20.44
C PRO A 88 -19.54 -9.98 19.44
N PRO A 89 -19.77 -10.94 18.53
CA PRO A 89 -20.78 -10.83 17.47
C PRO A 89 -22.22 -10.97 17.98
N THR A 90 -22.42 -11.19 19.27
CA THR A 90 -23.74 -11.17 19.88
C THR A 90 -23.83 -9.88 20.72
N PRO A 91 -24.75 -8.95 20.41
CA PRO A 91 -25.91 -9.07 19.50
C PRO A 91 -25.74 -8.39 18.12
N LEU A 92 -25.28 -9.10 17.08
CA LEU A 92 -25.19 -8.58 15.69
C LEU A 92 -26.53 -8.01 15.18
N GLY A 93 -27.66 -8.67 15.48
CA GLY A 93 -28.97 -8.20 15.02
C GLY A 93 -29.36 -6.83 15.58
N ALA A 94 -28.88 -6.47 16.78
CA ALA A 94 -29.09 -5.13 17.34
C ALA A 94 -28.31 -4.08 16.55
N LEU A 95 -27.12 -4.42 16.07
CA LEU A 95 -26.34 -3.54 15.19
C LEU A 95 -27.01 -3.38 13.82
N ASP A 96 -27.52 -4.46 13.21
CA ASP A 96 -28.26 -4.38 11.94
C ASP A 96 -29.47 -3.45 12.06
N ILE A 97 -30.22 -3.56 13.16
CA ILE A 97 -31.37 -2.70 13.46
C ILE A 97 -30.92 -1.24 13.67
N ALA A 98 -29.88 -1.01 14.47
CA ALA A 98 -29.40 0.33 14.79
C ALA A 98 -28.83 1.08 13.57
N VAL A 99 -28.25 0.34 12.62
CA VAL A 99 -27.66 0.84 11.37
C VAL A 99 -28.74 0.99 10.28
N GLY A 100 -29.86 0.27 10.41
CA GLY A 100 -30.98 0.27 9.45
C GLY A 100 -30.71 -0.58 8.20
N GLN A 101 -29.65 -1.39 8.21
CA GLN A 101 -29.26 -2.27 7.11
C GLN A 101 -28.34 -3.41 7.62
N PRO A 102 -28.26 -4.54 6.92
CA PRO A 102 -27.37 -5.64 7.31
C PRO A 102 -25.89 -5.22 7.31
N VAL A 103 -25.21 -5.43 8.43
CA VAL A 103 -23.77 -5.23 8.55
C VAL A 103 -23.03 -6.37 7.85
N GLN A 104 -22.06 -6.02 7.01
CA GLN A 104 -21.32 -7.00 6.18
C GLN A 104 -19.84 -7.09 6.53
N SER A 105 -19.37 -6.21 7.41
CA SER A 105 -17.96 -6.05 7.77
C SER A 105 -17.78 -6.08 9.28
N TRP A 106 -16.70 -6.70 9.75
CA TRP A 106 -16.38 -6.78 11.18
C TRP A 106 -14.89 -6.53 11.44
N ASP A 107 -14.56 -5.78 12.48
CA ASP A 107 -13.18 -5.64 12.93
C ASP A 107 -12.75 -6.85 13.76
N ALA A 108 -11.95 -7.72 13.13
CA ALA A 108 -11.33 -8.87 13.79
C ALA A 108 -9.87 -8.60 14.21
N THR A 109 -9.36 -7.38 14.08
CA THR A 109 -7.92 -7.09 14.24
C THR A 109 -7.53 -6.54 15.61
N THR A 110 -8.49 -6.02 16.37
CA THR A 110 -8.31 -5.30 17.65
C THR A 110 -8.64 -6.16 18.86
N LEU A 111 -9.68 -6.98 18.77
CA LEU A 111 -10.16 -7.83 19.85
C LEU A 111 -9.88 -9.31 19.57
N ASN A 112 -9.62 -10.07 20.64
CA ASN A 112 -9.38 -11.51 20.56
C ASN A 112 -10.71 -12.24 20.29
N LEU A 113 -11.23 -12.15 19.06
CA LEU A 113 -12.38 -12.94 18.65
C LEU A 113 -12.01 -14.42 18.64
N SER A 114 -12.87 -15.25 19.23
CA SER A 114 -12.69 -16.69 19.19
C SER A 114 -12.93 -17.23 17.78
N HIS A 115 -12.44 -18.43 17.50
CA HIS A 115 -12.78 -19.14 16.26
C HIS A 115 -14.29 -19.35 16.08
N ARG A 116 -15.04 -19.49 17.18
CA ARG A 116 -16.50 -19.62 17.17
C ARG A 116 -17.16 -18.31 16.72
N ASP A 117 -16.68 -17.18 17.21
CA ASP A 117 -17.20 -15.86 16.85
C ASP A 117 -17.01 -15.60 15.35
N LEU A 118 -15.81 -15.90 14.83
CA LEU A 118 -15.51 -15.71 13.41
C LEU A 118 -16.31 -16.64 12.49
N ARG A 119 -16.57 -17.88 12.91
CA ARG A 119 -17.50 -18.76 12.18
C ARG A 119 -18.92 -18.22 12.21
N THR A 120 -19.39 -17.74 13.37
CA THR A 120 -20.72 -17.14 13.51
C THR A 120 -20.90 -15.93 12.59
N LEU A 121 -19.89 -15.07 12.49
CA LEU A 121 -19.88 -13.95 11.55
C LEU A 121 -19.97 -14.44 10.10
N ARG A 122 -19.12 -15.41 9.72
CA ARG A 122 -19.11 -16.00 8.37
C ARG A 122 -20.45 -16.62 8.01
N ASP A 123 -21.06 -17.37 8.91
CA ASP A 123 -22.35 -18.06 8.67
C ASP A 123 -23.49 -17.05 8.45
N ARG A 124 -23.33 -15.82 8.95
CA ARG A 124 -24.24 -14.69 8.71
C ARG A 124 -23.81 -13.80 7.54
N GLY A 125 -22.79 -14.19 6.78
CA GLY A 125 -22.28 -13.43 5.64
C GLY A 125 -21.48 -12.18 6.01
N VAL A 126 -21.13 -12.01 7.29
CA VAL A 126 -20.29 -10.91 7.78
C VAL A 126 -18.83 -11.31 7.68
N ASN A 127 -18.03 -10.49 6.98
CA ASN A 127 -16.64 -10.82 6.69
C ASN A 127 -15.71 -9.91 7.51
N PRO A 128 -14.59 -10.44 8.01
CA PRO A 128 -13.56 -9.60 8.62
C PRO A 128 -13.06 -8.51 7.66
N LEU A 129 -12.88 -7.29 8.18
CA LEU A 129 -12.25 -6.18 7.45
C LEU A 129 -10.81 -6.54 7.02
N PRO A 130 -10.30 -5.94 5.93
CA PRO A 130 -8.90 -6.09 5.55
C PRO A 130 -7.99 -5.60 6.68
N VAL A 131 -6.91 -6.33 6.92
CA VAL A 131 -5.92 -5.92 7.93
C VAL A 131 -5.31 -4.57 7.50
N PRO A 132 -5.44 -3.51 8.31
CA PRO A 132 -4.98 -2.18 7.93
C PRO A 132 -3.47 -2.15 7.73
N GLY A 133 -3.04 -1.33 6.76
CA GLY A 133 -1.64 -0.98 6.57
C GLY A 133 -1.18 0.05 7.61
N GLU A 134 0.13 0.13 7.80
CA GLU A 134 0.75 1.13 8.67
C GLU A 134 0.84 2.50 8.00
N GLN A 135 0.85 2.52 6.67
CA GLN A 135 0.97 3.74 5.87
C GLN A 135 -0.08 3.77 4.76
N ALA A 136 -0.41 4.98 4.32
CA ALA A 136 -1.29 5.19 3.20
C ALA A 136 -0.71 4.58 1.93
N GLN A 137 -1.46 3.65 1.33
CA GLN A 137 -1.09 3.01 0.07
C GLN A 137 -2.33 2.84 -0.82
N PRO A 138 -2.18 2.99 -2.14
CA PRO A 138 -3.24 2.76 -3.12
C PRO A 138 -3.97 1.42 -2.92
N GLY A 139 -5.29 1.46 -2.82
CA GLY A 139 -6.14 0.28 -2.67
C GLY A 139 -6.03 -0.42 -1.30
N ARG A 140 -5.19 0.04 -0.39
CA ARG A 140 -5.10 -0.51 0.98
C ARG A 140 -6.11 0.14 1.90
N THR A 141 -6.29 -0.46 3.08
CA THR A 141 -7.04 0.15 4.16
C THR A 141 -6.08 0.83 5.13
N LEU A 142 -6.47 1.99 5.64
CA LEU A 142 -5.78 2.73 6.69
C LEU A 142 -6.72 2.86 7.88
N ARG A 143 -6.19 2.60 9.07
CA ARG A 143 -6.89 2.88 10.32
C ARG A 143 -6.39 4.19 10.87
N ILE A 144 -7.31 5.10 11.16
CA ILE A 144 -7.02 6.41 11.76
C ILE A 144 -7.75 6.46 13.09
N GLN A 145 -7.10 6.97 14.13
CA GLN A 145 -7.78 7.23 15.39
C GLN A 145 -8.59 8.53 15.30
N PRO A 146 -9.73 8.66 15.98
CA PRO A 146 -10.56 9.86 15.92
C PRO A 146 -9.80 11.17 16.16
N GLU A 147 -8.83 11.17 17.06
CA GLU A 147 -7.98 12.33 17.40
C GLU A 147 -7.08 12.80 16.25
N ASP A 148 -6.63 11.88 15.39
CA ASP A 148 -5.72 12.17 14.27
C ASP A 148 -6.46 12.45 12.95
N LEU A 149 -7.80 12.35 12.96
CA LEU A 149 -8.63 12.37 11.76
C LEU A 149 -8.44 13.65 10.94
N THR A 150 -8.51 14.82 11.58
CA THR A 150 -8.41 16.12 10.89
C THR A 150 -7.09 16.26 10.14
N THR A 151 -5.97 16.05 10.85
CA THR A 151 -4.62 16.17 10.30
C THR A 151 -4.37 15.14 9.21
N THR A 152 -4.72 13.88 9.45
CA THR A 152 -4.48 12.80 8.50
C THR A 152 -5.34 12.94 7.26
N LEU A 153 -6.59 13.39 7.38
CA LEU A 153 -7.48 13.61 6.23
C LEU A 153 -6.98 14.75 5.34
N ALA A 154 -6.52 15.86 5.94
CA ALA A 154 -5.93 16.97 5.21
C ALA A 154 -4.69 16.53 4.43
N ASP A 155 -3.81 15.77 5.07
CA ASP A 155 -2.59 15.25 4.47
C ASP A 155 -2.86 14.20 3.37
N LEU A 156 -3.81 13.28 3.57
CA LEU A 156 -4.24 12.35 2.53
C LEU A 156 -4.74 13.09 1.28
N LYS A 157 -5.56 14.13 1.45
CA LYS A 157 -6.07 14.97 0.36
C LYS A 157 -4.94 15.72 -0.34
N ALA A 158 -4.02 16.31 0.41
CA ALA A 158 -2.85 17.01 -0.13
C ALA A 158 -1.96 16.08 -0.97
N ARG A 159 -1.81 14.82 -0.54
CA ARG A 159 -1.08 13.77 -1.28
C ARG A 159 -1.86 13.20 -2.47
N GLY A 160 -3.15 13.53 -2.61
CA GLY A 160 -4.01 13.14 -3.73
C GLY A 160 -4.78 11.83 -3.51
N TYR A 161 -4.82 11.29 -2.30
CA TYR A 161 -5.64 10.12 -1.96
C TYR A 161 -7.13 10.49 -1.90
N ARG A 162 -7.97 9.49 -2.15
CA ARG A 162 -9.43 9.56 -2.09
C ARG A 162 -9.93 8.58 -1.02
N PRO A 163 -10.16 9.04 0.22
CA PRO A 163 -10.71 8.19 1.26
C PRO A 163 -12.11 7.72 0.89
N LEU A 164 -12.36 6.42 1.08
CA LEU A 164 -13.64 5.78 0.84
C LEU A 164 -13.95 4.79 1.98
N PRO A 165 -15.23 4.42 2.16
CA PRO A 165 -15.57 3.22 2.89
C PRO A 165 -14.88 1.99 2.26
N VAL A 166 -14.49 1.03 3.09
CA VAL A 166 -13.81 -0.19 2.67
C VAL A 166 -14.61 -0.94 1.61
N ARG A 167 -15.94 -1.03 1.76
CA ARG A 167 -16.81 -1.69 0.78
C ARG A 167 -16.88 -1.02 -0.58
N ASP A 168 -16.55 0.26 -0.64
CA ASP A 168 -16.50 1.04 -1.87
C ASP A 168 -15.13 0.98 -2.54
N LEU A 169 -14.16 0.26 -1.96
CA LEU A 169 -12.83 0.15 -2.56
C LEU A 169 -12.88 -0.60 -3.90
N PRO A 170 -12.38 0.00 -4.99
CA PRO A 170 -12.34 -0.67 -6.28
C PRO A 170 -11.50 -1.94 -6.25
N GLY A 171 -12.10 -3.08 -6.59
CA GLY A 171 -11.43 -4.38 -6.59
C GLY A 171 -11.28 -5.02 -5.20
N LEU A 172 -12.05 -4.54 -4.21
CA LEU A 172 -12.24 -5.27 -2.96
C LEU A 172 -12.68 -6.70 -3.27
N ARG A 173 -12.00 -7.68 -2.67
CA ARG A 173 -12.28 -9.10 -2.87
C ARG A 173 -11.95 -9.89 -1.62
N ARG A 174 -12.38 -11.15 -1.57
CA ARG A 174 -11.92 -12.05 -0.51
C ARG A 174 -10.42 -12.27 -0.61
N ALA A 175 -9.77 -12.29 0.54
CA ALA A 175 -8.37 -12.66 0.67
C ALA A 175 -8.19 -14.15 0.33
N THR A 176 -6.97 -14.49 -0.06
CA THR A 176 -6.55 -15.83 -0.46
C THR A 176 -5.19 -16.14 0.16
N LEU A 177 -4.78 -17.40 0.17
CA LEU A 177 -3.45 -17.78 0.66
C LEU A 177 -2.32 -17.02 -0.06
N ARG A 178 -2.51 -16.68 -1.34
CA ARG A 178 -1.56 -15.88 -2.11
C ARG A 178 -1.31 -14.52 -1.48
N ASP A 179 -2.33 -13.89 -0.87
CA ASP A 179 -2.20 -12.58 -0.24
C ASP A 179 -1.30 -12.63 0.99
N LEU A 180 -1.36 -13.71 1.77
CA LEU A 180 -0.41 -13.97 2.85
C LEU A 180 1.02 -14.14 2.31
N LEU A 181 1.20 -14.91 1.22
CA LEU A 181 2.52 -15.10 0.62
C LEU A 181 3.13 -13.78 0.11
N VAL A 182 2.34 -12.95 -0.59
CA VAL A 182 2.77 -11.62 -1.06
C VAL A 182 3.12 -10.72 0.13
N TYR A 183 2.30 -10.74 1.20
CA TYR A 183 2.61 -9.98 2.42
C TYR A 183 3.92 -10.45 3.07
N THR A 184 4.10 -11.76 3.26
CA THR A 184 5.33 -12.31 3.86
C THR A 184 6.55 -11.97 3.01
N TYR A 185 6.45 -12.06 1.68
CA TYR A 185 7.53 -11.65 0.78
C TYR A 185 7.90 -10.17 0.97
N GLY A 186 6.91 -9.26 0.98
CA GLY A 186 7.16 -7.84 1.19
C GLY A 186 7.77 -7.53 2.56
N GLN A 187 7.28 -8.17 3.62
CA GLN A 187 7.76 -7.96 4.99
C GLN A 187 9.13 -8.58 5.29
N THR A 188 9.62 -9.47 4.42
CA THR A 188 10.91 -10.14 4.62
C THR A 188 11.90 -9.71 3.56
N VAL A 189 11.64 -10.02 2.30
CA VAL A 189 12.57 -9.75 1.19
C VAL A 189 12.66 -8.26 0.90
N GLU A 190 11.53 -7.59 0.70
CA GLU A 190 11.55 -6.15 0.34
C GLU A 190 11.94 -5.28 1.53
N ALA A 191 11.47 -5.60 2.74
CA ALA A 191 11.86 -4.88 3.96
C ALA A 191 13.36 -5.02 4.25
N ASN A 192 13.92 -6.24 4.17
CA ASN A 192 15.36 -6.44 4.36
C ASN A 192 16.17 -5.76 3.26
N PHE A 193 15.72 -5.81 2.00
CA PHE A 193 16.37 -5.09 0.90
C PHE A 193 16.36 -3.58 1.15
N THR A 194 15.22 -3.03 1.57
CA THR A 194 15.05 -1.61 1.90
C THR A 194 16.02 -1.19 3.00
N GLN A 195 16.13 -2.00 4.05
CA GLN A 195 17.02 -1.73 5.17
C GLN A 195 18.50 -1.86 4.77
N ALA A 196 18.87 -2.93 4.04
CA ALA A 196 20.25 -3.21 3.66
C ALA A 196 20.80 -2.22 2.64
N HIS A 197 19.96 -1.70 1.74
CA HIS A 197 20.36 -0.75 0.71
C HIS A 197 19.94 0.69 1.02
N HIS A 198 19.48 0.97 2.25
CA HIS A 198 19.03 2.30 2.68
C HIS A 198 18.06 2.97 1.69
N VAL A 199 17.12 2.19 1.15
CA VAL A 199 16.21 2.66 0.10
C VAL A 199 15.25 3.70 0.67
N ILE A 200 15.34 4.92 0.15
CA ILE A 200 14.44 6.02 0.46
C ILE A 200 13.15 5.82 -0.34
N ASP A 201 12.04 5.65 0.38
CA ASP A 201 10.72 5.51 -0.22
C ASP A 201 10.15 6.89 -0.59
N LEU A 202 9.90 7.09 -1.89
CA LEU A 202 9.29 8.30 -2.44
C LEU A 202 7.84 8.06 -2.89
N THR A 203 7.23 6.94 -2.49
CA THR A 203 5.88 6.52 -2.91
C THR A 203 4.74 7.16 -2.09
N SER A 204 4.97 8.36 -1.57
CA SER A 204 4.01 9.06 -0.68
C SER A 204 2.70 9.43 -1.37
N ARG A 205 2.73 9.69 -2.68
CA ARG A 205 1.56 9.97 -3.54
C ARG A 205 0.97 8.66 -4.10
N PRO A 206 -0.33 8.61 -4.47
CA PRO A 206 -0.95 7.37 -4.93
C PRO A 206 -0.39 6.86 -6.28
N ASP A 207 0.05 7.77 -7.14
CA ASP A 207 0.66 7.47 -8.44
C ASP A 207 2.19 7.45 -8.39
N ALA A 208 2.82 7.66 -7.22
CA ALA A 208 4.27 7.61 -7.11
C ALA A 208 4.77 6.16 -7.14
N VAL A 209 5.74 5.89 -8.02
CA VAL A 209 6.27 4.55 -8.30
C VAL A 209 7.79 4.43 -8.12
N MET A 210 8.48 5.52 -7.79
CA MET A 210 9.93 5.53 -7.63
C MET A 210 10.35 5.46 -6.18
N ARG A 211 11.50 4.83 -5.98
CA ARG A 211 12.28 4.80 -4.75
C ARG A 211 13.74 5.01 -5.14
N VAL A 212 14.56 5.50 -4.22
CA VAL A 212 15.96 5.81 -4.51
C VAL A 212 16.88 5.28 -3.42
N ALA A 213 18.00 4.68 -3.80
CA ALA A 213 19.00 4.17 -2.88
C ALA A 213 20.33 4.91 -3.09
N PRO A 214 20.96 5.46 -2.04
CA PRO A 214 22.34 5.92 -2.14
C PRO A 214 23.28 4.71 -2.24
N LEU A 215 24.23 4.76 -3.17
CA LEU A 215 25.33 3.81 -3.26
C LEU A 215 26.67 4.54 -3.10
N PRO A 216 27.60 3.99 -2.31
CA PRO A 216 28.91 4.60 -2.11
C PRO A 216 29.82 4.46 -3.33
N ASP A 217 29.53 3.51 -4.21
CA ASP A 217 30.33 3.14 -5.37
C ASP A 217 29.51 3.14 -6.67
N ALA A 218 30.20 3.36 -7.80
CA ALA A 218 29.62 3.31 -9.12
C ALA A 218 29.71 1.88 -9.67
N PRO A 219 28.59 1.16 -9.81
CA PRO A 219 28.62 -0.21 -10.32
C PRO A 219 28.97 -0.22 -11.81
N ALA A 220 29.79 -1.19 -12.23
CA ALA A 220 29.97 -1.49 -13.65
C ALA A 220 28.60 -1.80 -14.31
N PRO A 221 28.31 -1.30 -15.53
CA PRO A 221 29.24 -0.69 -16.49
C PRO A 221 29.31 0.86 -16.46
N LEU A 222 28.94 1.54 -15.37
CA LEU A 222 28.98 3.01 -15.35
C LEU A 222 30.38 3.53 -15.75
N PRO A 223 30.47 4.55 -16.63
CA PRO A 223 31.72 5.15 -17.07
C PRO A 223 32.24 6.15 -16.02
N LEU A 224 32.27 5.74 -14.75
CA LEU A 224 32.71 6.52 -13.61
C LEU A 224 33.74 5.73 -12.80
N PRO A 225 34.65 6.39 -12.07
CA PRO A 225 35.50 5.73 -11.09
C PRO A 225 34.65 4.88 -10.12
N ARG A 226 35.16 3.70 -9.75
CA ARG A 226 34.39 2.77 -8.90
C ARG A 226 34.00 3.38 -7.57
N ASN A 227 34.81 4.25 -6.99
CA ASN A 227 34.55 4.91 -5.71
C ASN A 227 33.66 6.15 -5.82
N THR A 228 33.06 6.42 -6.98
CA THR A 228 32.14 7.54 -7.17
C THR A 228 30.77 7.21 -6.57
N PRO A 229 30.25 8.01 -5.62
CA PRO A 229 28.91 7.79 -5.08
C PRO A 229 27.83 8.00 -6.13
N THR A 230 26.79 7.18 -6.09
CA THR A 230 25.68 7.20 -7.06
C THR A 230 24.33 7.06 -6.37
N ALA A 231 23.25 7.30 -7.11
CA ALA A 231 21.88 7.06 -6.67
C ALA A 231 21.21 6.05 -7.60
N GLU A 232 20.75 4.92 -7.07
CA GLU A 232 20.02 3.91 -7.82
C GLU A 232 18.51 4.14 -7.73
N LEU A 233 17.85 4.15 -8.89
CA LEU A 233 16.40 4.19 -9.01
C LEU A 233 15.83 2.79 -8.92
N HIS A 234 14.85 2.62 -8.04
CA HIS A 234 14.07 1.41 -7.90
C HIS A 234 12.60 1.70 -8.18
N LEU A 235 11.93 0.74 -8.82
CA LEU A 235 10.49 0.81 -9.08
C LEU A 235 9.72 0.02 -8.04
N ASP A 236 8.68 0.63 -7.49
CA ASP A 236 7.61 -0.11 -6.80
C ASP A 236 6.83 -0.90 -7.85
N SER A 237 7.22 -2.17 -7.99
CA SER A 237 6.66 -3.08 -9.00
C SER A 237 5.16 -3.32 -8.75
N ALA A 238 4.71 -3.38 -7.49
CA ALA A 238 3.30 -3.59 -7.18
C ALA A 238 2.43 -2.42 -7.65
N ARG A 239 2.89 -1.18 -7.42
CA ARG A 239 2.20 0.03 -7.87
C ARG A 239 2.22 0.18 -9.38
N LEU A 240 3.38 -0.03 -10.02
CA LEU A 240 3.52 0.10 -11.46
C LEU A 240 2.58 -0.86 -12.22
N VAL A 241 2.49 -2.11 -11.76
CA VAL A 241 1.58 -3.12 -12.34
C VAL A 241 0.13 -2.69 -12.18
N SER A 242 -0.24 -2.21 -10.99
CA SER A 242 -1.60 -1.74 -10.70
C SER A 242 -1.99 -0.49 -11.50
N LEU A 243 -1.04 0.37 -11.86
CA LEU A 243 -1.26 1.50 -12.77
C LEU A 243 -1.39 1.04 -14.22
N ALA A 244 -0.51 0.13 -14.65
CA ALA A 244 -0.45 -0.37 -16.02
C ALA A 244 -1.71 -1.13 -16.44
N THR A 245 -2.38 -1.83 -15.53
CA THR A 245 -3.66 -2.50 -15.80
C THR A 245 -4.80 -1.53 -16.08
N ARG A 246 -4.70 -0.27 -15.64
CA ARG A 246 -5.77 0.73 -15.80
C ARG A 246 -5.51 1.68 -16.97
N SER A 247 -4.28 2.15 -17.12
CA SER A 247 -3.92 3.08 -18.19
C SER A 247 -2.43 3.10 -18.45
N GLN A 248 -2.02 2.78 -19.68
CA GLN A 248 -0.62 2.91 -20.11
C GLN A 248 -0.18 4.38 -20.08
N LEU A 249 -1.01 5.31 -20.57
CA LEU A 249 -0.72 6.74 -20.54
C LEU A 249 -0.65 7.27 -19.10
N GLY A 250 -1.56 6.84 -18.23
CA GLY A 250 -1.53 7.18 -16.81
C GLY A 250 -0.26 6.68 -16.12
N THR A 251 0.18 5.46 -16.46
CA THR A 251 1.44 4.88 -15.96
C THR A 251 2.65 5.68 -16.41
N TYR A 252 2.69 6.09 -17.67
CA TYR A 252 3.77 6.93 -18.19
C TYR A 252 3.84 8.30 -17.49
N ARG A 253 2.71 8.96 -17.28
CA ARG A 253 2.65 10.24 -16.53
C ARG A 253 3.07 10.07 -15.07
N ALA A 254 2.60 9.01 -14.42
CA ALA A 254 2.98 8.64 -13.05
C ALA A 254 4.49 8.42 -12.93
N TYR A 255 5.08 7.72 -13.90
CA TYR A 255 6.52 7.49 -14.01
C TYR A 255 7.29 8.82 -14.14
N GLN A 256 6.91 9.68 -15.10
CA GLN A 256 7.55 10.99 -15.29
C GLN A 256 7.47 11.87 -14.03
N ARG A 257 6.32 11.89 -13.36
CA ARG A 257 6.15 12.66 -12.12
C ARG A 257 6.97 12.09 -10.98
N SER A 258 7.12 10.77 -10.91
CA SER A 258 7.98 10.11 -9.92
C SER A 258 9.46 10.40 -10.14
N LEU A 259 9.92 10.61 -11.38
CA LEU A 259 11.28 11.11 -11.64
C LEU A 259 11.48 12.52 -11.08
N LYS A 260 10.45 13.36 -11.11
CA LYS A 260 10.51 14.68 -10.46
C LYS A 260 10.62 14.59 -8.95
N ASP A 261 9.87 13.66 -8.33
CA ASP A 261 10.00 13.40 -6.90
C ASP A 261 11.44 12.99 -6.53
N VAL A 262 12.11 12.19 -7.39
CA VAL A 262 13.55 11.89 -7.22
C VAL A 262 14.44 13.12 -7.41
N GLY A 263 14.13 13.98 -8.38
CA GLY A 263 14.88 15.21 -8.64
C GLY A 263 14.87 16.15 -7.43
N VAL A 264 13.69 16.33 -6.82
CA VAL A 264 13.51 17.04 -5.54
C VAL A 264 14.32 16.36 -4.44
N ALA A 265 14.20 15.03 -4.29
CA ALA A 265 14.94 14.29 -3.27
C ALA A 265 16.47 14.44 -3.42
N LEU A 266 17.01 14.43 -4.64
CA LEU A 266 18.44 14.64 -4.91
C LEU A 266 18.93 16.04 -4.53
N ARG A 267 18.05 17.05 -4.44
CA ARG A 267 18.41 18.39 -3.96
C ARG A 267 18.31 18.51 -2.46
N GLU A 268 17.25 17.97 -1.87
CA GLU A 268 16.85 18.26 -0.50
C GLU A 268 17.36 17.24 0.52
N ARG A 269 17.63 16.01 0.09
CA ARG A 269 18.03 14.92 1.00
C ARG A 269 19.56 14.89 1.18
N PRO A 270 20.08 15.08 2.41
CA PRO A 270 21.52 15.03 2.66
C PRO A 270 22.14 13.68 2.31
N GLU A 271 21.39 12.59 2.42
CA GLU A 271 21.84 11.23 2.09
C GLU A 271 22.18 11.05 0.61
N LEU A 272 21.57 11.86 -0.26
CA LEU A 272 21.79 11.83 -1.71
C LEU A 272 22.74 12.93 -2.18
N ALA A 273 23.22 13.79 -1.25
CA ALA A 273 23.99 14.98 -1.58
C ALA A 273 25.36 14.70 -2.19
N ALA A 274 25.92 13.50 -1.99
CA ALA A 274 27.21 13.10 -2.56
C ALA A 274 27.10 12.39 -3.92
N ALA A 275 25.89 11.98 -4.34
CA ALA A 275 25.72 11.24 -5.58
C ALA A 275 26.19 12.07 -6.78
N GLN A 276 26.93 11.47 -7.72
CA GLN A 276 27.37 12.14 -8.95
C GLN A 276 26.61 11.66 -10.19
N ALA A 277 25.92 10.52 -10.09
CA ALA A 277 25.09 9.99 -11.14
C ALA A 277 23.85 9.29 -10.59
N VAL A 278 22.82 9.24 -11.42
CA VAL A 278 21.57 8.53 -11.18
C VAL A 278 21.52 7.37 -12.18
N PHE A 279 21.27 6.16 -11.70
CA PHE A 279 21.17 4.99 -12.59
C PHE A 279 20.02 4.07 -12.18
N ALA A 280 19.62 3.18 -13.08
CA ALA A 280 18.60 2.17 -12.85
C ALA A 280 18.97 0.89 -13.59
N VAL A 281 18.81 -0.27 -12.95
CA VAL A 281 18.78 -1.54 -13.66
C VAL A 281 17.33 -1.85 -14.03
N THR A 282 17.05 -1.97 -15.33
CA THR A 282 15.67 -2.01 -15.81
C THR A 282 15.45 -3.01 -16.95
N LEU A 283 14.17 -3.35 -17.18
CA LEU A 283 13.67 -3.99 -18.40
C LEU A 283 12.85 -3.01 -19.26
N PHE A 284 12.64 -1.77 -18.80
CA PHE A 284 11.83 -0.74 -19.42
C PHE A 284 12.73 0.35 -20.04
N TYR A 285 13.39 0.05 -21.17
CA TYR A 285 14.34 0.98 -21.79
C TYR A 285 13.68 2.21 -22.38
N GLY A 286 12.61 2.03 -23.15
CA GLY A 286 11.96 3.10 -23.90
C GLY A 286 11.63 4.32 -23.03
N PRO A 287 10.94 4.18 -21.88
CA PRO A 287 10.64 5.31 -21.01
C PRO A 287 11.88 6.04 -20.46
N LEU A 288 12.96 5.31 -20.15
CA LEU A 288 14.19 5.89 -19.61
C LEU A 288 15.02 6.57 -20.70
N GLU A 289 15.12 5.97 -21.87
CA GLU A 289 15.78 6.57 -23.03
C GLU A 289 15.06 7.85 -23.47
N GLN A 290 13.72 7.85 -23.50
CA GLN A 290 12.91 9.06 -23.74
C GLN A 290 13.10 10.13 -22.67
N ALA A 291 13.34 9.73 -21.41
CA ALA A 291 13.70 10.65 -20.34
C ALA A 291 15.14 11.19 -20.46
N GLY A 292 15.93 10.65 -21.39
CA GLY A 292 17.31 11.06 -21.72
C GLY A 292 18.39 10.26 -21.02
N PHE A 293 18.06 9.11 -20.43
CA PHE A 293 19.07 8.22 -19.88
C PHE A 293 19.86 7.56 -21.00
N THR A 294 21.17 7.40 -20.76
CA THR A 294 22.04 6.59 -21.61
C THR A 294 21.91 5.13 -21.21
N LEU A 295 21.73 4.23 -22.19
CA LEU A 295 21.61 2.80 -21.97
C LEU A 295 22.95 2.10 -22.14
N LEU A 296 23.31 1.27 -21.15
CA LEU A 296 24.52 0.45 -21.13
C LEU A 296 24.13 -1.01 -20.96
N ASP A 297 24.83 -1.89 -21.68
CA ASP A 297 24.66 -3.33 -21.52
C ASP A 297 25.31 -3.82 -20.23
N LEU A 298 24.55 -4.60 -19.46
CA LEU A 298 25.07 -5.18 -18.22
C LEU A 298 26.07 -6.31 -18.52
N PRO A 299 27.09 -6.50 -17.66
CA PRO A 299 27.94 -7.69 -17.71
C PRO A 299 27.09 -8.97 -17.71
N PRO A 300 27.41 -10.00 -18.54
CA PRO A 300 26.53 -11.14 -18.77
C PRO A 300 26.08 -11.87 -17.50
N ALA A 301 26.97 -12.02 -16.52
CA ALA A 301 26.64 -12.65 -15.24
C ALA A 301 25.62 -11.84 -14.43
N ARG A 302 25.79 -10.51 -14.35
CA ARG A 302 24.83 -9.61 -13.70
C ARG A 302 23.50 -9.60 -14.44
N ALA A 303 23.53 -9.55 -15.77
CA ALA A 303 22.32 -9.58 -16.59
C ALA A 303 21.47 -10.84 -16.33
N ARG A 304 22.12 -12.01 -16.17
CA ARG A 304 21.45 -13.27 -15.80
C ARG A 304 20.83 -13.21 -14.40
N LEU A 305 21.58 -12.70 -13.41
CA LEU A 305 21.10 -12.59 -12.03
C LEU A 305 19.90 -11.65 -11.91
N TYR A 306 20.00 -10.44 -12.47
CA TYR A 306 18.89 -9.48 -12.50
C TYR A 306 17.71 -10.03 -13.32
N GLY A 307 17.98 -10.70 -14.45
CA GLY A 307 16.95 -11.36 -15.25
C GLY A 307 16.17 -12.41 -14.45
N LEU A 308 16.85 -13.19 -13.60
CA LEU A 308 16.20 -14.14 -12.69
C LEU A 308 15.35 -13.40 -11.65
N GLY A 309 15.89 -12.35 -11.02
CA GLY A 309 15.16 -11.53 -10.05
C GLY A 309 13.88 -10.93 -10.64
N PHE A 310 13.93 -10.37 -11.85
CA PHE A 310 12.74 -9.84 -12.53
C PHE A 310 11.69 -10.92 -12.85
N ARG A 311 12.09 -12.17 -13.11
CA ARG A 311 11.13 -13.29 -13.28
C ARG A 311 10.41 -13.64 -11.98
N VAL A 312 11.13 -13.62 -10.85
CA VAL A 312 10.54 -13.85 -9.53
C VAL A 312 9.56 -12.73 -9.19
N LEU A 313 9.96 -11.46 -9.34
CA LEU A 313 9.07 -10.31 -9.12
C LEU A 313 7.80 -10.38 -9.98
N ARG A 314 7.92 -10.83 -11.23
CA ARG A 314 6.77 -11.06 -12.12
C ARG A 314 5.82 -12.12 -11.60
N LEU A 315 6.33 -13.23 -11.10
CA LEU A 315 5.52 -14.31 -10.54
C LEU A 315 4.77 -13.83 -9.29
N VAL A 316 5.44 -13.06 -8.43
CA VAL A 316 4.85 -12.50 -7.21
C VAL A 316 3.76 -11.48 -7.55
N HIS A 317 4.07 -10.46 -8.35
CA HIS A 317 3.16 -9.34 -8.64
C HIS A 317 2.21 -9.57 -9.82
N GLY A 318 2.31 -10.72 -10.53
CA GLY A 318 1.33 -11.14 -11.52
C GLY A 318 1.39 -10.42 -12.87
N THR A 319 2.58 -10.01 -13.36
CA THR A 319 2.69 -9.46 -14.73
C THR A 319 2.57 -10.57 -15.77
N VAL A 320 1.39 -10.72 -16.37
CA VAL A 320 1.09 -11.81 -17.32
C VAL A 320 1.76 -11.59 -18.69
N ARG A 321 2.17 -10.36 -19.03
CA ARG A 321 2.86 -10.08 -20.30
C ARG A 321 4.39 -10.09 -20.11
N PRO A 322 5.12 -11.02 -20.74
CA PRO A 322 6.56 -10.88 -20.83
C PRO A 322 6.87 -9.63 -21.66
N PRO A 323 7.76 -8.73 -21.21
CA PRO A 323 8.33 -7.73 -22.09
C PRO A 323 9.03 -8.49 -23.22
N SER A 324 8.94 -7.95 -24.44
CA SER A 324 9.62 -8.45 -25.63
C SER A 324 11.16 -8.47 -25.52
N VAL A 325 11.68 -8.08 -24.36
CA VAL A 325 13.08 -7.76 -24.09
C VAL A 325 13.70 -8.85 -23.22
N LYS A 326 14.80 -9.44 -23.71
CA LYS A 326 15.40 -10.65 -23.14
C LYS A 326 16.43 -10.43 -22.02
N ALA A 327 17.10 -9.28 -21.96
CA ALA A 327 18.22 -9.07 -21.02
C ALA A 327 18.20 -7.66 -20.44
N PRO A 328 18.26 -7.48 -19.10
CA PRO A 328 18.24 -6.17 -18.45
C PRO A 328 19.43 -5.29 -18.87
N LYS A 329 19.20 -3.98 -18.89
CA LYS A 329 20.22 -2.95 -19.17
C LYS A 329 20.32 -2.00 -17.98
N MET A 330 21.45 -1.30 -17.91
CA MET A 330 21.62 -0.18 -17.00
C MET A 330 21.30 1.11 -17.75
N ALA A 331 20.35 1.89 -17.24
CA ALA A 331 20.10 3.24 -17.69
C ALA A 331 20.80 4.20 -16.72
N TRP A 332 21.53 5.20 -17.20
CA TRP A 332 22.18 6.17 -16.31
C TRP A 332 22.17 7.60 -16.86
N MET A 333 22.35 8.57 -15.97
CA MET A 333 22.44 10.01 -16.26
C MET A 333 23.32 10.70 -15.20
N PRO A 334 24.16 11.69 -15.56
CA PRO A 334 24.84 12.54 -14.58
C PRO A 334 23.84 13.23 -13.66
N ARG A 335 24.18 13.41 -12.38
CA ARG A 335 23.25 14.02 -11.41
C ARG A 335 22.83 15.43 -11.81
N GLU A 336 23.78 16.27 -12.21
CA GLU A 336 23.50 17.65 -12.59
C GLU A 336 22.46 17.72 -13.71
N GLU A 337 22.60 16.85 -14.71
CA GLU A 337 21.66 16.74 -15.81
C GLU A 337 20.29 16.21 -15.35
N PHE A 338 20.28 15.24 -14.42
CA PHE A 338 19.05 14.71 -13.86
C PHE A 338 18.29 15.80 -13.07
N VAL A 339 18.98 16.54 -12.20
CA VAL A 339 18.39 17.63 -11.41
C VAL A 339 17.94 18.77 -12.33
N ARG A 340 18.68 19.10 -13.38
CA ARG A 340 18.27 20.12 -14.37
C ARG A 340 16.95 19.77 -15.07
N ARG A 341 16.71 18.47 -15.33
CA ARG A 341 15.51 18.00 -16.04
C ARG A 341 14.31 17.76 -15.12
N PHE A 342 14.56 17.26 -13.92
CA PHE A 342 13.52 16.74 -13.03
C PHE A 342 13.44 17.43 -11.67
N GLY A 343 14.44 18.23 -11.28
CA GLY A 343 14.44 19.00 -10.05
C GLY A 343 13.59 20.26 -10.17
#